data_AF-A0A2G5U672-F1
#
_entry.id   AF-A0A2G5U672-F1
#
_cell.length_a   1.000
_cell.length_b   1.000
_cell.length_c   1.000
_cell.angle_alpha   90.00
_cell.angle_beta   90.00
_cell.angle_gamma   90.00
#
_symmetry.space_group_name_H-M   'P 1'
#
loop_
_entity.id
_entity.type
_entity.pdbx_description
1 polymer ?
#
loop_
_entity_poly.entity_id
_entity_poly.type
_entity_poly.pdbx_seq_one_letter_code
_entity_poly.pdbx_strand_id
1 'polypeptide(L)'
;MSFEEFEKRLEKLFKGTPVSEEQETIDDYSSIRKFVRENTSKEPAFLEIVRNYSISFFVRNFRRNFAKWFSNFWEKLLIILPAGKNETLRNCSPPTLDSRFKQELFKMLEKLAAINFQFSLLCRRDLYLKFRINSSRVLRLISERIDGSLNDTNFKKKLNEVGPDVREILTRKKVDNSIIQKLLIEYGADKDFENFVRGCDIRKRSQTGHYESIKKKFLEFKDKKTIKNYDPRVKLSVGAQDASVLISANEETSRLWAMDTSQKCRISLVVGRFCKGSSTNQILHLPLEFSVKMSNNCISSYVHTSFFVSTFGRILAPTEVSSFFDERTFLFCDIYTLEELSKIVTSEDTVHVESGTNINHGIIARLVRDAKTTTVSSSEALVGLQGALSPRQSTMSIGFTLEKSSRILKNRKNMFRLVHHQL
;
A
#
# COMPACT_ATOMS: atom_id res chain seq x y z
N MET A 1 36.65 -12.59 -51.73
CA MET A 1 36.72 -14.04 -51.44
C MET A 1 35.42 -14.75 -51.87
N SER A 2 35.47 -15.91 -52.54
CA SER A 2 34.25 -16.69 -52.86
C SER A 2 33.75 -17.50 -51.64
N PHE A 3 32.48 -17.93 -51.66
CA PHE A 3 31.86 -18.68 -50.54
C PHE A 3 32.56 -20.02 -50.26
N GLU A 4 32.93 -20.77 -51.30
CA GLU A 4 33.67 -22.04 -51.17
C GLU A 4 35.08 -21.85 -50.59
N GLU A 5 35.70 -20.69 -50.84
CA GLU A 5 37.02 -20.37 -50.32
C GLU A 5 36.97 -19.98 -48.83
N PHE A 6 35.85 -19.39 -48.39
CA PHE A 6 35.56 -19.12 -46.97
C PHE A 6 35.33 -20.42 -46.17
N GLU A 7 34.52 -21.35 -46.70
CA GLU A 7 34.30 -22.66 -46.07
C GLU A 7 35.58 -23.49 -45.95
N LYS A 8 36.40 -23.55 -47.01
CA LYS A 8 37.69 -24.27 -46.98
C LYS A 8 38.66 -23.69 -45.96
N ARG A 9 38.66 -22.37 -45.73
CA ARG A 9 39.51 -21.72 -44.71
C ARG A 9 39.03 -22.00 -43.30
N LEU A 10 37.72 -22.04 -43.06
CA LEU A 10 37.16 -22.45 -41.77
C LEU A 10 37.44 -23.92 -41.48
N GLU A 11 37.23 -24.82 -42.44
CA GLU A 11 37.55 -26.24 -42.25
C GLU A 11 39.01 -26.48 -41.92
N LYS A 12 39.94 -25.74 -42.54
CA LYS A 12 41.38 -25.85 -42.27
C LYS A 12 41.77 -25.34 -40.87
N LEU A 13 41.01 -24.38 -40.32
CA LEU A 13 41.18 -23.86 -38.95
C LEU A 13 40.75 -24.87 -37.88
N PHE A 14 39.76 -25.72 -38.18
CA PHE A 14 39.18 -26.67 -37.21
C PHE A 14 39.63 -28.12 -37.40
N LYS A 15 40.29 -28.48 -38.51
CA LYS A 15 40.81 -29.85 -38.77
C LYS A 15 42.09 -30.22 -37.99
N GLY A 16 42.69 -29.30 -37.23
CA GLY A 16 43.94 -29.52 -36.49
C GLY A 16 43.78 -29.91 -35.01
N THR A 17 42.57 -29.89 -34.47
CA THR A 17 42.35 -30.04 -33.02
C THR A 17 41.53 -31.32 -32.78
N PRO A 18 42.11 -32.39 -32.20
CA PRO A 18 41.31 -33.53 -31.78
C PRO A 18 40.39 -33.08 -30.65
N VAL A 19 39.09 -33.16 -30.87
CA VAL A 19 38.06 -32.76 -29.92
C VAL A 19 37.88 -33.89 -28.90
N SER A 20 38.40 -33.72 -27.69
CA SER A 20 37.86 -34.41 -26.52
C SER A 20 36.63 -33.64 -26.02
N GLU A 21 35.58 -34.35 -25.62
CA GLU A 21 34.25 -33.80 -25.29
C GLU A 21 34.22 -32.83 -24.08
N GLU A 22 35.35 -32.46 -23.48
CA GLU A 22 35.42 -31.61 -22.28
C GLU A 22 36.10 -30.24 -22.47
N GLN A 23 36.51 -29.87 -23.70
CA GLN A 23 37.18 -28.58 -23.93
C GLN A 23 36.50 -27.63 -24.93
N GLU A 24 35.19 -27.71 -25.13
CA GLU A 24 34.45 -26.62 -25.81
C GLU A 24 34.18 -25.45 -24.86
N THR A 25 35.19 -24.69 -24.42
CA THR A 25 34.89 -23.35 -23.90
C THR A 25 36.09 -22.39 -23.97
N ILE A 26 35.84 -21.26 -24.64
CA ILE A 26 36.52 -19.95 -24.56
C ILE A 26 37.56 -19.66 -25.66
N ASP A 27 38.47 -20.58 -26.02
CA ASP A 27 39.54 -20.25 -26.98
C ASP A 27 39.09 -20.16 -28.44
N ASP A 28 38.08 -20.93 -28.85
CA ASP A 28 37.54 -20.87 -30.22
C ASP A 28 36.80 -19.56 -30.52
N TYR A 29 36.09 -19.02 -29.55
CA TYR A 29 35.35 -17.76 -29.74
C TYR A 29 36.27 -16.54 -29.85
N SER A 30 37.39 -16.57 -29.14
CA SER A 30 38.45 -15.57 -29.23
C SER A 30 39.07 -15.56 -30.63
N SER A 31 39.42 -16.75 -31.13
CA SER A 31 40.04 -16.95 -32.44
C SER A 31 39.11 -16.56 -33.60
N ILE A 32 37.83 -16.92 -33.51
CA ILE A 32 36.80 -16.52 -34.49
C ILE A 32 36.62 -14.99 -34.47
N ARG A 33 36.54 -14.35 -33.30
CA ARG A 33 36.39 -12.88 -33.20
C ARG A 33 37.60 -12.15 -33.74
N LYS A 34 38.82 -12.67 -33.51
CA LYS A 34 40.05 -12.10 -34.05
C LYS A 34 40.07 -12.23 -35.58
N PHE A 35 39.79 -13.41 -36.13
CA PHE A 35 39.70 -13.63 -37.57
C PHE A 35 38.65 -12.74 -38.24
N VAL A 36 37.45 -12.64 -37.64
CA VAL A 36 36.39 -11.78 -38.17
C VAL A 36 36.82 -10.31 -38.13
N ARG A 37 37.43 -9.82 -37.04
CA ARG A 37 37.94 -8.44 -36.94
C ARG A 37 39.02 -8.13 -37.97
N GLU A 38 39.95 -9.05 -38.19
CA GLU A 38 41.10 -8.85 -39.07
C GLU A 38 40.71 -8.85 -40.56
N ASN A 39 39.58 -9.49 -40.91
CA ASN A 39 39.11 -9.60 -42.30
C ASN A 39 37.92 -8.68 -42.62
N THR A 40 37.12 -8.26 -41.63
CA THR A 40 36.03 -7.27 -41.84
C THR A 40 36.55 -5.87 -42.15
N SER A 41 37.76 -5.51 -41.71
CA SER A 41 38.39 -4.24 -42.05
C SER A 41 38.97 -4.21 -43.48
N LYS A 42 39.10 -5.36 -44.14
CA LYS A 42 39.79 -5.51 -45.43
C LYS A 42 38.87 -5.78 -46.62
N GLU A 43 37.71 -6.41 -46.42
CA GLU A 43 36.76 -6.68 -47.50
C GLU A 43 35.30 -6.38 -47.06
N PRO A 44 34.64 -5.35 -47.61
CA PRO A 44 33.24 -5.03 -47.27
C PRO A 44 32.24 -6.16 -47.60
N ALA A 45 32.50 -6.94 -48.66
CA ALA A 45 31.68 -8.10 -49.04
C ALA A 45 31.70 -9.22 -47.97
N PHE A 46 32.79 -9.32 -47.20
CA PHE A 46 32.91 -10.26 -46.08
C PHE A 46 31.93 -9.91 -44.94
N LEU A 47 31.66 -8.62 -44.74
CA LEU A 47 30.74 -8.12 -43.72
C LEU A 47 29.27 -8.48 -44.02
N GLU A 48 28.92 -8.53 -45.30
CA GLU A 48 27.58 -8.91 -45.78
C GLU A 48 27.38 -10.44 -45.73
N ILE A 49 28.41 -11.22 -46.08
CA ILE A 49 28.40 -12.68 -45.92
C ILE A 49 28.30 -13.05 -44.43
N VAL A 50 29.04 -12.39 -43.53
CA VAL A 50 28.97 -12.63 -42.08
C VAL A 50 27.60 -12.25 -41.51
N ARG A 51 26.98 -11.15 -41.98
CA ARG A 51 25.62 -10.76 -41.57
C ARG A 51 24.59 -11.81 -42.00
N ASN A 52 24.63 -12.26 -43.24
CA ASN A 52 23.69 -13.24 -43.77
C ASN A 52 23.92 -14.66 -43.19
N TYR A 53 25.17 -15.03 -42.90
CA TYR A 53 25.52 -16.26 -42.20
C TYR A 53 25.06 -16.23 -40.74
N SER A 54 25.19 -15.08 -40.06
CA SER A 54 24.73 -14.93 -38.68
C SER A 54 23.23 -15.15 -38.55
N ILE A 55 22.42 -14.73 -39.53
CA ILE A 55 20.96 -14.87 -39.48
C ILE A 55 20.53 -16.29 -39.85
N SER A 56 21.10 -16.88 -40.90
CA SER A 56 20.75 -18.24 -41.35
C SER A 56 21.25 -19.33 -40.40
N PHE A 57 22.48 -19.21 -39.88
CA PHE A 57 23.01 -20.09 -38.84
C PHE A 57 22.25 -19.94 -37.53
N PHE A 58 21.87 -18.71 -37.15
CA PHE A 58 21.09 -18.46 -35.94
C PHE A 58 19.68 -19.02 -36.08
N VAL A 59 18.95 -18.85 -37.18
CA VAL A 59 17.61 -19.44 -37.35
C VAL A 59 17.64 -20.98 -37.33
N ARG A 60 18.67 -21.61 -37.93
CA ARG A 60 18.79 -23.08 -37.97
C ARG A 60 19.23 -23.68 -36.62
N ASN A 61 20.15 -23.02 -35.90
CA ASN A 61 20.57 -23.45 -34.55
C ASN A 61 19.59 -23.04 -33.46
N PHE A 62 18.82 -21.96 -33.64
CA PHE A 62 17.80 -21.50 -32.68
C PHE A 62 16.65 -22.52 -32.59
N ARG A 63 16.28 -23.21 -33.68
CA ARG A 63 15.31 -24.33 -33.62
C ARG A 63 15.88 -25.61 -32.99
N ARG A 64 17.14 -25.96 -33.28
CA ARG A 64 17.75 -27.21 -32.82
C ARG A 64 18.22 -27.18 -31.36
N ASN A 65 18.64 -26.00 -30.88
CA ASN A 65 19.25 -25.86 -29.57
C ASN A 65 18.44 -25.01 -28.59
N PHE A 66 17.18 -24.64 -28.86
CA PHE A 66 16.41 -23.80 -27.92
C PHE A 66 16.28 -24.44 -26.53
N ALA A 67 16.00 -25.74 -26.45
CA ALA A 67 15.91 -26.45 -25.17
C ALA A 67 17.26 -26.49 -24.42
N LYS A 68 18.36 -26.74 -25.13
CA LYS A 68 19.73 -26.77 -24.58
C LYS A 68 20.25 -25.37 -24.22
N TRP A 69 19.92 -24.37 -25.04
CA TRP A 69 20.19 -22.95 -24.81
C TRP A 69 19.39 -22.42 -23.64
N PHE A 70 18.11 -22.76 -23.50
CA PHE A 70 17.28 -22.31 -22.39
C PHE A 70 17.73 -22.98 -21.08
N SER A 71 18.05 -24.28 -21.10
CA SER A 71 18.68 -24.98 -19.96
C SER A 71 20.00 -24.33 -19.54
N ASN A 72 20.90 -24.06 -20.50
CA ASN A 72 22.17 -23.38 -20.24
C ASN A 72 22.01 -21.89 -19.90
N PHE A 73 20.98 -21.22 -20.42
CA PHE A 73 20.64 -19.83 -20.11
C PHE A 73 20.16 -19.72 -18.66
N TRP A 74 19.38 -20.68 -18.17
CA TRP A 74 18.99 -20.74 -16.76
C TRP A 74 20.18 -20.88 -15.82
N GLU A 75 21.11 -21.77 -16.13
CA GLU A 75 22.33 -21.97 -15.32
C GLU A 75 23.31 -20.80 -15.44
N LYS A 76 23.50 -20.23 -16.63
CA LYS A 76 24.43 -19.11 -16.85
C LYS A 76 23.90 -17.76 -16.39
N LEU A 77 22.58 -17.53 -16.39
CA LEU A 77 21.99 -16.28 -15.87
C LEU A 77 22.00 -16.23 -14.34
N LEU A 78 22.07 -17.39 -13.66
CA LEU A 78 22.38 -17.49 -12.23
C LEU A 78 23.84 -17.10 -11.91
N ILE A 79 24.76 -17.30 -12.85
CA ILE A 79 26.18 -16.94 -12.72
C ILE A 79 26.44 -15.47 -13.08
N ILE A 80 25.64 -14.87 -13.97
CA ILE A 80 25.85 -13.50 -14.51
C ILE A 80 25.14 -12.41 -13.70
N LEU A 81 24.26 -12.74 -12.75
CA LEU A 81 23.79 -11.75 -11.77
C LEU A 81 25.01 -11.31 -10.92
N PRO A 82 25.41 -10.02 -10.97
CA PRO A 82 26.65 -9.61 -10.33
C PRO A 82 26.57 -9.87 -8.83
N ALA A 83 27.66 -10.37 -8.27
CA ALA A 83 27.96 -10.37 -6.82
C ALA A 83 28.04 -8.95 -6.21
N GLY A 84 27.35 -7.96 -6.79
CA GLY A 84 27.40 -6.54 -6.45
C GLY A 84 26.19 -6.10 -5.63
N LYS A 85 26.45 -5.79 -4.36
CA LYS A 85 25.82 -4.74 -3.51
C LYS A 85 24.29 -4.70 -3.34
N ASN A 86 23.59 -5.82 -3.36
CA ASN A 86 22.24 -5.89 -2.75
C ASN A 86 22.15 -7.11 -1.82
N GLU A 87 22.54 -6.92 -0.56
CA GLU A 87 22.45 -7.94 0.50
C GLU A 87 21.01 -8.44 0.72
N THR A 88 19.99 -7.69 0.30
CA THR A 88 18.58 -8.08 0.38
C THR A 88 18.17 -9.21 -0.56
N LEU A 89 18.94 -9.52 -1.61
CA LEU A 89 18.65 -10.63 -2.54
C LEU A 89 19.37 -11.94 -2.20
N ARG A 90 20.40 -11.91 -1.32
CA ARG A 90 21.16 -13.12 -0.92
C ARG A 90 20.36 -14.08 -0.03
N ASN A 91 19.31 -13.58 0.65
CA ASN A 91 18.48 -14.41 1.54
C ASN A 91 17.25 -15.00 0.84
N CYS A 92 17.09 -14.78 -0.46
CA CYS A 92 16.06 -15.42 -1.26
C CYS A 92 16.65 -16.68 -1.89
N SER A 93 16.63 -17.80 -1.16
CA SER A 93 16.73 -19.12 -1.81
C SER A 93 15.74 -19.13 -3.00
N PRO A 94 16.17 -19.55 -4.20
CA PRO A 94 15.26 -19.56 -5.33
C PRO A 94 14.07 -20.43 -4.96
N PRO A 95 12.82 -19.91 -4.97
CA PRO A 95 11.67 -20.79 -4.85
C PRO A 95 11.82 -21.79 -6.00
N THR A 96 11.82 -23.07 -5.67
CA THR A 96 11.74 -24.16 -6.62
C THR A 96 10.48 -23.93 -7.46
N LEU A 97 10.66 -23.27 -8.61
CA LEU A 97 9.59 -23.08 -9.57
C LEU A 97 9.03 -24.46 -9.90
N ASP A 98 7.74 -24.63 -9.66
CA ASP A 98 7.03 -25.87 -9.94
C ASP A 98 7.30 -26.29 -11.39
N SER A 99 7.76 -27.53 -11.53
CA SER A 99 8.08 -28.18 -12.81
C SER A 99 6.98 -28.01 -13.86
N ARG A 100 5.70 -27.96 -13.44
CA ARG A 100 4.56 -27.78 -14.33
C ARG A 100 4.54 -26.40 -14.99
N PHE A 101 4.73 -25.34 -14.20
CA PHE A 101 4.76 -23.97 -14.71
C PHE A 101 5.94 -23.74 -15.66
N LYS A 102 7.10 -24.37 -15.39
CA LYS A 102 8.24 -24.33 -16.32
C LYS A 102 7.86 -24.94 -17.67
N GLN A 103 7.29 -26.15 -17.66
CA GLN A 103 6.87 -26.84 -18.90
C GLN A 103 5.81 -26.04 -19.68
N GLU A 104 4.87 -25.41 -19.00
CA GLU A 104 3.87 -24.53 -19.65
C GLU A 104 4.52 -23.29 -20.27
N LEU A 105 5.44 -22.64 -19.57
CA LEU A 105 6.18 -21.50 -20.11
C LEU A 105 6.96 -21.89 -21.38
N PHE A 106 7.61 -23.05 -21.36
CA PHE A 106 8.31 -23.58 -22.54
C PHE A 106 7.38 -23.73 -23.73
N LYS A 107 6.26 -24.45 -23.56
CA LYS A 107 5.27 -24.67 -24.63
C LYS A 107 4.74 -23.36 -25.19
N MET A 108 4.51 -22.37 -24.31
CA MET A 108 4.02 -21.06 -24.71
C MET A 108 5.07 -20.22 -25.45
N LEU A 109 6.34 -20.29 -25.04
CA LEU A 109 7.44 -19.62 -25.75
C LEU A 109 7.72 -20.26 -27.11
N GLU A 110 7.58 -21.59 -27.24
CA GLU A 110 7.67 -22.30 -28.52
C GLU A 110 6.58 -21.84 -29.49
N LYS A 111 5.34 -21.72 -29.01
CA LYS A 111 4.22 -21.19 -29.80
C LYS A 111 4.45 -19.74 -30.24
N LEU A 112 5.01 -18.89 -29.38
CA LEU A 112 5.38 -17.52 -29.74
C LEU A 112 6.50 -17.47 -30.78
N ALA A 113 7.50 -18.36 -30.67
CA ALA A 113 8.57 -18.45 -31.66
C ALA A 113 8.04 -18.92 -33.03
N ALA A 114 7.03 -19.79 -33.05
CA ALA A 114 6.40 -20.27 -34.28
C ALA A 114 5.70 -19.17 -35.08
N ILE A 115 5.18 -18.12 -34.42
CA ILE A 115 4.57 -16.95 -35.07
C ILE A 115 5.59 -15.84 -35.40
N ASN A 116 6.88 -16.16 -35.46
CA ASN A 116 8.00 -15.23 -35.69
C ASN A 116 8.03 -14.03 -34.72
N PHE A 117 7.53 -14.21 -33.50
CA PHE A 117 7.55 -13.15 -32.51
C PHE A 117 8.95 -12.94 -31.93
N GLN A 118 9.63 -11.87 -32.35
CA GLN A 118 10.98 -11.57 -31.89
C GLN A 118 10.98 -10.76 -30.59
N PHE A 119 11.33 -11.42 -29.49
CA PHE A 119 11.62 -10.74 -28.24
C PHE A 119 12.99 -10.04 -28.28
N SER A 120 13.01 -8.75 -27.95
CA SER A 120 14.26 -8.07 -27.57
C SER A 120 14.85 -8.72 -26.32
N LEU A 121 16.18 -8.64 -26.14
CA LEU A 121 16.87 -9.20 -24.98
C LEU A 121 16.29 -8.69 -23.64
N LEU A 122 15.95 -7.40 -23.59
CA LEU A 122 15.32 -6.77 -22.43
C LEU A 122 13.94 -7.37 -22.14
N CYS A 123 13.11 -7.58 -23.17
CA CYS A 123 11.79 -8.15 -23.00
C CYS A 123 11.86 -9.61 -22.48
N ARG A 124 12.85 -10.40 -22.91
CA ARG A 124 13.08 -11.76 -22.37
C ARG A 124 13.43 -11.73 -20.89
N ARG A 125 14.32 -10.82 -20.50
CA ARG A 125 14.71 -10.63 -19.10
C ARG A 125 13.50 -10.24 -18.25
N ASP A 126 12.72 -9.27 -18.72
CA ASP A 126 11.55 -8.78 -17.98
C ASP A 126 10.48 -9.87 -17.90
N LEU A 127 10.23 -10.62 -18.97
CA LEU A 127 9.32 -11.76 -18.98
C LEU A 127 9.70 -12.79 -17.92
N TYR A 128 11.00 -13.12 -17.82
CA TYR A 128 11.51 -14.01 -16.79
C TYR A 128 11.29 -13.44 -15.37
N LEU A 129 11.71 -12.19 -15.13
CA LEU A 129 11.57 -11.56 -13.81
C LEU A 129 10.11 -11.49 -13.38
N LYS A 130 9.20 -11.16 -14.30
CA LYS A 130 7.76 -11.12 -14.06
C LYS A 130 7.16 -12.50 -13.89
N PHE A 131 7.65 -13.52 -14.59
CA PHE A 131 7.20 -14.89 -14.45
C PHE A 131 7.53 -15.48 -13.07
N ARG A 132 8.69 -15.10 -12.50
CA ARG A 132 9.04 -15.45 -11.11
C ARG A 132 8.11 -14.84 -10.08
N ILE A 133 7.56 -13.67 -10.42
CA ILE A 133 6.67 -12.89 -9.55
C ILE A 133 5.22 -13.38 -9.69
N ASN A 134 4.78 -13.69 -10.91
CA ASN A 134 3.39 -14.08 -11.17
C ASN A 134 3.30 -14.90 -12.47
N SER A 135 3.58 -16.20 -12.35
CA SER A 135 3.65 -17.12 -13.49
C SER A 135 2.34 -17.20 -14.25
N SER A 136 1.21 -17.32 -13.55
CA SER A 136 -0.13 -17.43 -14.13
C SER A 136 -0.51 -16.21 -14.97
N ARG A 137 -0.25 -14.98 -14.47
CA ARG A 137 -0.53 -13.76 -15.23
C ARG A 137 0.35 -13.65 -16.47
N VAL A 138 1.64 -14.00 -16.36
CA VAL A 138 2.56 -13.98 -17.51
C VAL A 138 2.17 -15.00 -18.58
N LEU A 139 1.81 -16.24 -18.19
CA LEU A 139 1.34 -17.25 -19.14
C LEU A 139 0.08 -16.79 -19.88
N ARG A 140 -0.87 -16.16 -19.16
CA ARG A 140 -2.07 -15.58 -19.79
C ARG A 140 -1.72 -14.48 -20.78
N LEU A 141 -0.80 -13.57 -20.45
CA LEU A 141 -0.35 -12.51 -21.38
C LEU A 141 0.33 -13.08 -22.62
N ILE A 142 1.10 -14.16 -22.46
CA ILE A 142 1.70 -14.86 -23.58
C ILE A 142 0.60 -15.50 -24.45
N SER A 143 -0.39 -16.17 -23.87
CA SER A 143 -1.55 -16.72 -24.62
C SER A 143 -2.27 -15.62 -25.39
N GLU A 144 -2.66 -14.54 -24.71
CA GLU A 144 -3.34 -13.38 -25.32
C GLU A 144 -2.53 -12.85 -26.53
N ARG A 145 -1.19 -12.88 -26.46
CA ARG A 145 -0.32 -12.49 -27.58
C ARG A 145 -0.28 -13.52 -28.71
N ILE A 146 -0.20 -14.81 -28.39
CA ILE A 146 -0.26 -15.91 -29.38
C ILE A 146 -1.58 -15.84 -30.17
N ASP A 147 -2.68 -15.60 -29.46
CA ASP A 147 -4.03 -15.55 -30.02
C ASP A 147 -4.31 -14.24 -30.79
N GLY A 148 -3.31 -13.36 -30.92
CA GLY A 148 -3.41 -12.09 -31.66
C GLY A 148 -4.21 -10.99 -30.94
N SER A 149 -4.79 -11.27 -29.78
CA SER A 149 -5.60 -10.31 -29.00
C SER A 149 -4.81 -9.14 -28.41
N LEU A 150 -3.48 -9.25 -28.39
CA LEU A 150 -2.56 -8.21 -27.91
C LEU A 150 -1.55 -7.84 -28.99
N ASN A 151 -1.42 -6.54 -29.29
CA ASN A 151 -0.30 -6.01 -30.05
C ASN A 151 0.98 -5.91 -29.19
N ASP A 152 2.12 -5.64 -29.84
CA ASP A 152 3.44 -5.54 -29.20
C ASP A 152 3.53 -4.54 -28.05
N THR A 153 3.03 -3.33 -28.30
CA THR A 153 3.06 -2.22 -27.35
C THR A 153 2.23 -2.55 -26.11
N ASN A 154 1.05 -3.12 -26.31
CA ASN A 154 0.13 -3.51 -25.23
C ASN A 154 0.66 -4.71 -24.46
N PHE A 155 1.30 -5.68 -25.12
CA PHE A 155 1.97 -6.79 -24.44
C PHE A 155 3.05 -6.30 -23.49
N LYS A 156 3.95 -5.41 -23.96
CA LYS A 156 5.02 -4.83 -23.12
C LYS A 156 4.46 -4.02 -21.96
N LYS A 157 3.43 -3.21 -22.20
CA LYS A 157 2.76 -2.43 -21.15
C LYS A 157 2.17 -3.34 -20.07
N LYS A 158 1.36 -4.33 -20.47
CA LYS A 158 0.76 -5.30 -19.54
C LYS A 158 1.81 -6.14 -18.81
N LEU A 159 2.92 -6.48 -19.47
CA LEU A 159 4.03 -7.22 -18.85
C LEU A 159 4.68 -6.39 -17.73
N ASN A 160 4.88 -5.09 -17.95
CA ASN A 160 5.43 -4.19 -16.94
C ASN A 160 4.51 -4.04 -15.71
N GLU A 161 3.20 -4.08 -15.93
CA GLU A 161 2.16 -4.04 -14.89
C GLU A 161 2.05 -5.34 -14.08
N VAL A 162 2.71 -6.43 -14.50
CA VAL A 162 2.70 -7.69 -13.73
C VAL A 162 3.35 -7.47 -12.36
N GLY A 163 2.54 -7.52 -11.31
CA GLY A 163 2.96 -7.50 -9.91
C GLY A 163 2.83 -8.88 -9.26
N PRO A 164 3.36 -9.03 -8.03
CA PRO A 164 3.23 -10.26 -7.25
C PRO A 164 1.75 -10.53 -7.00
N ASP A 165 1.34 -11.78 -7.20
CA ASP A 165 -0.02 -12.21 -6.89
C ASP A 165 -0.21 -12.31 -5.36
N VAL A 166 -1.47 -12.36 -4.95
CA VAL A 166 -1.83 -12.41 -3.52
C VAL A 166 -1.14 -13.60 -2.83
N ARG A 167 -1.08 -14.75 -3.49
CA ARG A 167 -0.41 -15.96 -3.00
C ARG A 167 1.07 -15.71 -2.70
N GLU A 168 1.81 -15.12 -3.62
CA GLU A 168 3.23 -14.84 -3.47
C GLU A 168 3.48 -13.80 -2.37
N ILE A 169 2.64 -12.76 -2.29
CA ILE A 169 2.76 -11.75 -1.22
C ILE A 169 2.53 -12.40 0.16
N LEU A 170 1.50 -13.23 0.31
CA LEU A 170 1.23 -13.95 1.55
C LEU A 170 2.39 -14.91 1.90
N THR A 171 2.95 -15.59 0.90
CA THR A 171 4.10 -16.50 1.08
C THR A 171 5.33 -15.73 1.56
N ARG A 172 5.64 -14.58 0.95
CA ARG A 172 6.74 -13.69 1.38
C ARG A 172 6.53 -13.15 2.79
N LYS A 173 5.27 -12.99 3.22
CA LYS A 173 4.90 -12.63 4.59
C LYS A 173 4.86 -13.83 5.55
N LYS A 174 5.42 -14.97 5.15
CA LYS A 174 5.53 -16.21 5.95
C LYS A 174 4.19 -16.70 6.47
N VAL A 175 3.13 -16.55 5.68
CA VAL A 175 1.82 -17.15 5.98
C VAL A 175 1.84 -18.61 5.53
N ASP A 176 1.35 -19.52 6.37
CA ASP A 176 1.30 -20.95 6.05
C ASP A 176 0.44 -21.23 4.82
N ASN A 177 0.89 -22.15 3.96
CA ASN A 177 0.22 -22.44 2.69
C ASN A 177 -1.24 -22.91 2.87
N SER A 178 -1.55 -23.61 3.97
CA SER A 178 -2.94 -24.01 4.30
C SER A 178 -3.85 -22.80 4.57
N ILE A 179 -3.32 -21.75 5.22
CA ILE A 179 -4.03 -20.50 5.49
C ILE A 179 -4.15 -19.68 4.20
N ILE A 180 -3.08 -19.63 3.40
CA ILE A 180 -3.09 -18.96 2.09
C ILE A 180 -4.22 -19.52 1.23
N GLN A 181 -4.35 -20.85 1.13
CA GLN A 181 -5.42 -21.47 0.35
C GLN A 181 -6.80 -21.07 0.86
N LYS A 182 -7.04 -21.10 2.18
CA LYS A 182 -8.31 -20.65 2.77
C LYS A 182 -8.63 -19.20 2.43
N LEU A 183 -7.65 -18.30 2.58
CA LEU A 183 -7.80 -16.88 2.28
C LEU A 183 -8.06 -16.61 0.78
N LEU A 184 -7.39 -17.36 -0.11
CA LEU A 184 -7.61 -17.23 -1.55
C LEU A 184 -8.97 -17.78 -1.99
N ILE A 185 -9.47 -18.85 -1.34
CA ILE A 185 -10.82 -19.37 -1.59
C ILE A 185 -11.87 -18.34 -1.15
N GLU A 186 -11.71 -17.76 0.04
CA GLU A 186 -12.72 -16.86 0.61
C GLU A 186 -12.66 -15.43 0.03
N TYR A 187 -11.46 -14.89 -0.20
CA TYR A 187 -11.26 -13.48 -0.57
C TYR A 187 -10.44 -13.28 -1.85
N GLY A 188 -10.00 -14.35 -2.53
CA GLY A 188 -9.11 -14.22 -3.69
C GLY A 188 -9.71 -13.50 -4.90
N ALA A 189 -11.04 -13.42 -4.98
CA ALA A 189 -11.75 -12.64 -5.99
C ALA A 189 -11.98 -11.17 -5.59
N ASP A 190 -11.75 -10.83 -4.32
CA ASP A 190 -11.97 -9.48 -3.80
C ASP A 190 -10.77 -8.57 -4.14
N LYS A 191 -11.01 -7.53 -4.95
CA LYS A 191 -9.99 -6.55 -5.34
C LYS A 191 -9.40 -5.80 -4.14
N ASP A 192 -10.16 -5.64 -3.06
CA ASP A 192 -9.68 -4.99 -1.84
C ASP A 192 -8.75 -5.88 -1.04
N PHE A 193 -8.89 -7.20 -1.18
CA PHE A 193 -8.01 -8.15 -0.52
C PHE A 193 -6.57 -8.06 -1.06
N GLU A 194 -6.39 -7.91 -2.37
CA GLU A 194 -5.07 -7.68 -2.98
C GLU A 194 -4.40 -6.42 -2.41
N ASN A 195 -5.16 -5.34 -2.27
CA ASN A 195 -4.67 -4.07 -1.72
C ASN A 195 -4.32 -4.19 -0.23
N PHE A 196 -5.18 -4.87 0.54
CA PHE A 196 -4.94 -5.18 1.94
C PHE A 196 -3.66 -5.99 2.14
N VAL A 197 -3.51 -7.09 1.39
CA VAL A 197 -2.36 -7.97 1.48
C VAL A 197 -1.08 -7.26 1.07
N ARG A 198 -1.12 -6.29 0.15
CA ARG A 198 0.05 -5.44 -0.16
C ARG A 198 0.40 -4.49 0.99
N GLY A 199 -0.57 -3.74 1.49
CA GLY A 199 -0.36 -2.63 2.43
C GLY A 199 -0.22 -3.01 3.91
N CYS A 200 -0.84 -4.11 4.36
CA CYS A 200 -0.93 -4.43 5.78
C CYS A 200 0.13 -5.43 6.24
N ASP A 201 0.71 -5.22 7.43
CA ASP A 201 1.57 -6.22 8.06
C ASP A 201 0.71 -7.33 8.70
N ILE A 202 0.84 -8.52 8.12
CA ILE A 202 0.10 -9.73 8.50
C ILE A 202 1.05 -10.82 9.04
N ARG A 203 2.32 -10.50 9.27
CA ARG A 203 3.27 -11.43 9.89
C ARG A 203 2.86 -11.66 11.35
N LYS A 204 2.86 -12.92 11.81
CA LYS A 204 2.58 -13.30 13.21
C LYS A 204 3.73 -14.15 13.76
N ARG A 205 3.99 -14.06 15.07
CA ARG A 205 4.99 -14.89 15.77
C ARG A 205 4.44 -16.28 16.18
N SER A 206 3.12 -16.44 16.27
CA SER A 206 2.45 -17.70 16.61
C SER A 206 1.45 -18.07 15.52
N GLN A 207 1.45 -19.35 15.12
CA GLN A 207 0.58 -19.90 14.07
C GLN A 207 -0.88 -20.05 14.54
N THR A 208 -1.13 -20.12 15.86
CA THR A 208 -2.47 -20.30 16.41
C THR A 208 -3.35 -19.07 16.13
N GLY A 209 -4.50 -19.29 15.47
CA GLY A 209 -5.45 -18.22 15.11
C GLY A 209 -4.87 -17.18 14.13
N HIS A 210 -3.92 -17.55 13.28
CA HIS A 210 -3.35 -16.63 12.28
C HIS A 210 -4.36 -16.29 11.17
N TYR A 211 -5.12 -17.28 10.69
CA TYR A 211 -6.22 -17.07 9.74
C TYR A 211 -7.27 -16.09 10.26
N GLU A 212 -7.84 -16.32 11.45
CA GLU A 212 -8.85 -15.43 12.06
C GLU A 212 -8.32 -13.99 12.26
N SER A 213 -7.04 -13.86 12.60
CA SER A 213 -6.43 -12.55 12.75
C SER A 213 -6.30 -11.80 11.43
N ILE A 214 -5.96 -12.48 10.33
CA ILE A 214 -5.89 -11.87 9.00
C ILE A 214 -7.30 -11.49 8.54
N LYS A 215 -8.27 -12.39 8.73
CA LYS A 215 -9.69 -12.16 8.44
C LYS A 215 -10.23 -10.94 9.15
N LYS A 216 -10.06 -10.85 10.48
CA LYS A 216 -10.48 -9.68 11.26
C LYS A 216 -9.84 -8.38 10.75
N LYS A 217 -8.52 -8.38 10.53
CA LYS A 217 -7.81 -7.20 9.99
C LYS A 217 -8.30 -6.81 8.59
N PHE A 218 -8.67 -7.77 7.75
CA PHE A 218 -9.20 -7.48 6.42
C PHE A 218 -10.60 -6.87 6.49
N LEU A 219 -11.47 -7.38 7.36
CA LEU A 219 -12.79 -6.78 7.59
C LEU A 219 -12.66 -5.34 8.11
N GLU A 220 -11.80 -5.11 9.10
CA GLU A 220 -11.47 -3.76 9.58
C GLU A 220 -10.91 -2.86 8.46
N PHE A 221 -10.13 -3.42 7.53
CA PHE A 221 -9.62 -2.68 6.37
C PHE A 221 -10.74 -2.29 5.40
N LYS A 222 -11.71 -3.18 5.15
CA LYS A 222 -12.88 -2.88 4.33
C LYS A 222 -13.72 -1.78 5.00
N ASP A 223 -14.00 -1.91 6.29
CA ASP A 223 -14.77 -0.92 7.05
C ASP A 223 -14.11 0.46 7.01
N LYS A 224 -12.79 0.52 7.21
CA LYS A 224 -12.00 1.76 7.08
C LYS A 224 -12.02 2.34 5.66
N LYS A 225 -12.20 1.52 4.64
CA LYS A 225 -12.27 1.97 3.25
C LYS A 225 -13.66 2.52 2.91
N THR A 226 -14.72 1.96 3.49
CA THR A 226 -16.08 2.54 3.45
C THR A 226 -16.10 3.92 4.14
N ILE A 227 -15.31 4.10 5.20
CA ILE A 227 -15.13 5.38 5.90
C ILE A 227 -14.27 6.38 5.08
N LYS A 228 -13.58 5.95 4.01
CA LYS A 228 -12.61 6.77 3.24
C LYS A 228 -13.18 7.52 2.04
N ASN A 229 -14.46 7.40 1.71
CA ASN A 229 -15.10 8.36 0.80
C ASN A 229 -15.45 9.63 1.60
N TYR A 230 -14.40 10.36 2.00
CA TYR A 230 -14.48 11.72 2.49
C TYR A 230 -14.92 12.61 1.33
N ASP A 231 -16.19 12.98 1.32
CA ASP A 231 -16.71 14.01 0.43
C ASP A 231 -16.47 15.38 1.10
N PRO A 232 -15.64 16.27 0.54
CA PRO A 232 -15.36 17.58 1.14
C PRO A 232 -16.54 18.54 0.94
N ARG A 233 -17.74 18.16 1.42
CA ARG A 233 -18.97 18.98 1.32
C ARG A 233 -19.19 19.90 2.51
N VAL A 234 -18.49 19.70 3.63
CA VAL A 234 -18.64 20.55 4.81
C VAL A 234 -18.15 21.97 4.46
N LYS A 235 -19.09 22.89 4.21
CA LYS A 235 -18.76 24.30 4.04
C LYS A 235 -18.33 24.86 5.40
N LEU A 236 -17.09 25.31 5.50
CA LEU A 236 -16.54 25.89 6.72
C LEU A 236 -16.54 27.43 6.64
N SER A 237 -17.11 28.10 7.65
CA SER A 237 -17.10 29.57 7.75
C SER A 237 -16.99 30.05 9.19
N VAL A 238 -16.63 31.31 9.39
CA VAL A 238 -16.63 31.95 10.72
C VAL A 238 -17.94 32.71 10.92
N GLY A 239 -18.58 32.55 12.08
CA GLY A 239 -19.78 33.30 12.46
C GLY A 239 -20.86 32.42 13.10
N ALA A 240 -21.89 33.06 13.65
CA ALA A 240 -23.07 32.41 14.20
C ALA A 240 -24.32 32.96 13.50
N GLN A 241 -25.36 32.14 13.36
CA GLN A 241 -26.68 32.44 13.97
C GLN A 241 -27.85 31.55 13.49
N ASP A 242 -27.65 30.61 12.56
CA ASP A 242 -28.71 29.64 12.25
C ASP A 242 -28.18 28.21 12.13
N ALA A 243 -27.94 27.61 13.30
CA ALA A 243 -27.49 26.23 13.45
C ALA A 243 -28.61 25.37 14.05
N SER A 244 -28.78 24.15 13.56
CA SER A 244 -29.63 23.14 14.21
C SER A 244 -28.90 22.44 15.37
N VAL A 245 -27.56 22.40 15.29
CA VAL A 245 -26.70 21.77 16.30
C VAL A 245 -25.60 22.73 16.76
N LEU A 246 -25.40 22.82 18.08
CA LEU A 246 -24.27 23.52 18.69
C LEU A 246 -23.32 22.51 19.33
N ILE A 247 -22.02 22.65 19.10
CA ILE A 247 -20.97 21.92 19.81
C ILE A 247 -20.12 22.94 20.57
N SER A 248 -20.03 22.80 21.89
CA SER A 248 -19.36 23.79 22.75
C SER A 248 -18.63 23.12 23.92
N ALA A 249 -17.74 23.89 24.57
CA ALA A 249 -17.17 23.56 25.88
C ALA A 249 -17.85 24.34 27.03
N ASN A 250 -18.74 25.29 26.70
CA ASN A 250 -19.33 26.23 27.64
C ASN A 250 -20.81 25.88 27.92
N GLU A 251 -21.08 25.57 29.20
CA GLU A 251 -22.42 25.27 29.69
C GLU A 251 -23.39 26.45 29.52
N GLU A 252 -22.91 27.67 29.82
CA GLU A 252 -23.76 28.86 29.79
C GLU A 252 -24.19 29.19 28.36
N THR A 253 -23.24 29.22 27.42
CA THR A 253 -23.55 29.45 26.01
C THR A 253 -24.52 28.40 25.48
N SER A 254 -24.30 27.14 25.82
CA SER A 254 -25.14 26.02 25.38
C SER A 254 -26.56 26.10 25.92
N ARG A 255 -26.71 26.46 27.20
CA ARG A 255 -28.01 26.63 27.84
C ARG A 255 -28.78 27.81 27.24
N LEU A 256 -28.15 28.98 27.13
CA LEU A 256 -28.78 30.17 26.56
C LEU A 256 -29.19 29.95 25.09
N TRP A 257 -28.34 29.29 24.31
CA TRP A 257 -28.62 28.96 22.93
C TRP A 257 -29.77 27.95 22.78
N ALA A 258 -29.88 26.96 23.68
CA ALA A 258 -30.99 26.01 23.68
C ALA A 258 -32.32 26.66 24.09
N MET A 259 -32.29 27.72 24.90
CA MET A 259 -33.50 28.43 25.37
C MET A 259 -34.06 29.46 24.37
N ASP A 260 -33.36 29.75 23.29
CA ASP A 260 -33.83 30.68 22.28
C ASP A 260 -35.03 30.12 21.49
N THR A 261 -36.10 30.89 21.48
CA THR A 261 -37.43 30.52 20.95
C THR A 261 -37.55 30.67 19.43
N SER A 262 -36.54 31.24 18.76
CA SER A 262 -36.56 31.45 17.31
C SER A 262 -36.58 30.15 16.49
N GLN A 263 -36.13 29.04 17.08
CA GLN A 263 -36.06 27.74 16.41
C GLN A 263 -36.95 26.70 17.08
N LYS A 264 -37.52 25.82 16.25
CA LYS A 264 -38.47 24.79 16.69
C LYS A 264 -37.78 23.72 17.55
N CYS A 265 -36.61 23.24 17.11
CA CYS A 265 -35.86 22.19 17.78
C CYS A 265 -34.37 22.50 17.71
N ARG A 266 -33.66 22.32 18.82
CA ARG A 266 -32.22 22.54 18.91
C ARG A 266 -31.56 21.46 19.75
N ILE A 267 -30.35 21.08 19.37
CA ILE A 267 -29.50 20.16 20.13
C ILE A 267 -28.16 20.86 20.36
N SER A 268 -27.81 21.07 21.62
CA SER A 268 -26.46 21.51 21.99
C SER A 268 -25.71 20.40 22.73
N LEU A 269 -24.46 20.22 22.35
CA LEU A 269 -23.53 19.22 22.85
C LEU A 269 -22.37 19.90 23.57
N VAL A 270 -22.33 19.77 24.89
CA VAL A 270 -21.19 20.22 25.70
C VAL A 270 -20.22 19.06 25.89
N VAL A 271 -19.02 19.16 25.31
CA VAL A 271 -17.99 18.10 25.39
C VAL A 271 -16.95 18.45 26.45
N GLY A 272 -16.60 17.48 27.29
CA GLY A 272 -15.57 17.62 28.32
C GLY A 272 -16.07 17.95 29.72
N ARG A 273 -17.39 18.07 29.92
CA ARG A 273 -17.96 18.58 31.18
C ARG A 273 -19.31 17.95 31.49
N PHE A 274 -19.55 17.73 32.78
CA PHE A 274 -20.86 17.43 33.36
C PHE A 274 -21.60 18.74 33.64
N CYS A 275 -22.83 18.87 33.12
CA CYS A 275 -23.63 20.08 33.24
C CYS A 275 -24.92 19.77 34.02
N LYS A 276 -25.14 20.46 35.14
CA LYS A 276 -26.30 20.21 36.00
C LYS A 276 -27.62 20.61 35.34
N GLY A 277 -27.59 21.63 34.49
CA GLY A 277 -28.77 22.13 33.79
C GLY A 277 -29.06 21.45 32.45
N SER A 278 -28.32 20.38 32.11
CA SER A 278 -28.49 19.67 30.84
C SER A 278 -29.72 18.76 30.88
N SER A 279 -30.25 18.45 29.70
CA SER A 279 -31.33 17.47 29.52
C SER A 279 -30.88 16.06 29.89
N THR A 280 -29.63 15.71 29.57
CA THR A 280 -28.99 14.46 30.01
C THR A 280 -27.46 14.60 30.01
N ASN A 281 -26.79 13.80 30.85
CA ASN A 281 -25.34 13.69 30.92
C ASN A 281 -24.92 12.29 30.54
N GLN A 282 -24.02 12.18 29.56
CA GLN A 282 -23.59 10.92 28.96
C GLN A 282 -22.06 10.79 28.96
N ILE A 283 -21.58 9.58 28.72
CA ILE A 283 -20.16 9.29 28.57
C ILE A 283 -19.83 9.11 27.09
N LEU A 284 -18.86 9.86 26.60
CA LEU A 284 -18.28 9.67 25.28
C LEU A 284 -17.02 8.80 25.39
N HIS A 285 -17.11 7.58 24.84
CA HIS A 285 -15.98 6.69 24.66
C HIS A 285 -15.20 7.05 23.40
N LEU A 286 -13.94 7.44 23.59
CA LEU A 286 -13.02 7.88 22.57
C LEU A 286 -12.12 6.74 22.10
N PRO A 287 -11.84 6.65 20.78
CA PRO A 287 -10.72 5.91 20.26
C PRO A 287 -9.38 6.29 20.94
N LEU A 288 -8.44 5.35 20.98
CA LEU A 288 -7.12 5.54 21.59
C LEU A 288 -6.36 6.76 21.03
N GLU A 289 -6.58 7.09 19.76
CA GLU A 289 -5.96 8.26 19.08
C GLU A 289 -6.40 9.62 19.64
N PHE A 290 -7.55 9.68 20.31
CA PHE A 290 -8.08 10.91 20.95
C PHE A 290 -8.04 10.85 22.47
N SER A 291 -7.54 9.76 23.05
CA SER A 291 -7.50 9.57 24.49
C SER A 291 -6.48 10.49 25.16
N VAL A 292 -6.80 10.98 26.35
CA VAL A 292 -5.97 11.95 27.08
C VAL A 292 -5.12 11.23 28.11
N LYS A 293 -3.82 11.50 28.14
CA LYS A 293 -2.93 10.98 29.18
C LYS A 293 -3.13 11.81 30.46
N MET A 294 -3.56 11.13 31.51
CA MET A 294 -3.80 11.70 32.83
C MET A 294 -2.49 11.84 33.63
N SER A 295 -2.53 12.60 34.73
CA SER A 295 -1.37 12.88 35.60
C SER A 295 -0.75 11.62 36.22
N ASN A 296 -1.53 10.54 36.38
CA ASN A 296 -1.09 9.24 36.88
C ASN A 296 -0.50 8.31 35.80
N ASN A 297 -0.17 8.84 34.61
CA ASN A 297 0.24 8.08 33.42
C ASN A 297 -0.82 7.12 32.86
N CYS A 298 -2.04 7.09 33.38
CA CYS A 298 -3.14 6.35 32.75
C CYS A 298 -3.66 7.10 31.53
N ILE A 299 -4.21 6.37 30.57
CA ILE A 299 -4.87 6.93 29.39
C ILE A 299 -6.37 6.90 29.68
N SER A 300 -7.01 8.06 29.67
CA SER A 300 -8.48 8.15 29.73
C SER A 300 -9.02 8.17 28.31
N SER A 301 -9.76 7.12 27.95
CA SER A 301 -10.56 7.04 26.73
C SER A 301 -12.01 7.50 26.95
N TYR A 302 -12.33 8.08 28.11
CA TYR A 302 -13.68 8.53 28.43
C TYR A 302 -13.70 10.03 28.68
N VAL A 303 -14.72 10.69 28.13
CA VAL A 303 -14.98 12.11 28.30
C VAL A 303 -16.46 12.31 28.62
N HIS A 304 -16.77 13.21 29.54
CA HIS A 304 -18.16 13.57 29.84
C HIS A 304 -18.74 14.43 28.73
N THR A 305 -19.99 14.16 28.37
CA THR A 305 -20.71 14.91 27.36
C THR A 305 -22.12 15.21 27.85
N SER A 306 -22.54 16.46 27.80
CA SER A 306 -23.86 16.90 28.26
C SER A 306 -24.71 17.39 27.09
N PHE A 307 -25.97 16.96 27.05
CA PHE A 307 -26.92 17.34 26.00
C PHE A 307 -27.91 18.38 26.51
N PHE A 308 -28.08 19.45 25.76
CA PHE A 308 -29.19 20.38 25.91
C PHE A 308 -30.10 20.20 24.69
N VAL A 309 -31.20 19.49 24.89
CA VAL A 309 -32.21 19.25 23.85
C VAL A 309 -33.37 20.17 24.16
N SER A 310 -33.78 20.98 23.19
CA SER A 310 -34.89 21.90 23.40
C SER A 310 -35.88 21.90 22.24
N THR A 311 -37.13 22.20 22.61
CA THR A 311 -38.23 22.43 21.68
C THR A 311 -38.90 23.75 22.04
N PHE A 312 -39.00 24.67 21.08
CA PHE A 312 -39.58 26.02 21.28
C PHE A 312 -39.00 26.75 22.51
N GLY A 313 -37.68 26.74 22.67
CA GLY A 313 -36.97 27.37 23.79
C GLY A 313 -37.11 26.69 25.15
N ARG A 314 -37.86 25.58 25.25
CA ARG A 314 -37.94 24.78 26.47
C ARG A 314 -36.94 23.62 26.40
N ILE A 315 -36.05 23.54 27.38
CA ILE A 315 -35.16 22.39 27.57
C ILE A 315 -35.99 21.18 28.03
N LEU A 316 -35.80 20.06 27.35
CA LEU A 316 -36.48 18.80 27.63
C LEU A 316 -35.92 18.12 28.88
N ALA A 317 -36.80 17.47 29.65
CA ALA A 317 -36.41 16.58 30.75
C ALA A 317 -35.85 15.26 30.22
N PRO A 318 -35.04 14.50 31.01
CA PRO A 318 -34.41 13.26 30.55
C PRO A 318 -35.37 12.24 29.91
N THR A 319 -36.59 12.09 30.45
CA THR A 319 -37.62 11.19 29.91
C THR A 319 -38.15 11.64 28.55
N GLU A 320 -38.23 12.95 28.34
CA GLU A 320 -38.68 13.55 27.08
C GLU A 320 -37.59 13.46 25.99
N VAL A 321 -36.31 13.47 26.40
CA VAL A 321 -35.18 13.29 25.47
C VAL A 321 -35.22 11.92 24.81
N SER A 322 -35.50 10.85 25.56
CA SER A 322 -35.60 9.50 24.97
C SER A 322 -36.65 9.46 23.86
N SER A 323 -37.84 10.02 24.11
CA SER A 323 -38.91 10.09 23.11
C SER A 323 -38.52 10.94 21.90
N PHE A 324 -37.86 12.08 22.14
CA PHE A 324 -37.34 12.94 21.07
C PHE A 324 -36.30 12.24 20.19
N PHE A 325 -35.43 11.42 20.80
CA PHE A 325 -34.41 10.66 20.07
C PHE A 325 -35.06 9.54 19.24
N ASP A 326 -36.03 8.82 19.82
CA ASP A 326 -36.77 7.76 19.14
C ASP A 326 -37.53 8.29 17.90
N GLU A 327 -38.21 9.43 18.03
CA GLU A 327 -38.90 10.12 16.91
C GLU A 327 -37.96 10.46 15.75
N ARG A 328 -36.69 10.73 16.04
CA ARG A 328 -35.65 11.08 15.05
C ARG A 328 -34.78 9.90 14.66
N THR A 329 -35.13 8.68 15.08
CA THR A 329 -34.35 7.46 14.84
C THR A 329 -32.92 7.53 15.39
N PHE A 330 -32.69 8.36 16.41
CA PHE A 330 -31.43 8.44 17.12
C PHE A 330 -31.41 7.45 18.28
N LEU A 331 -30.26 6.85 18.51
CA LEU A 331 -30.06 5.96 19.65
C LEU A 331 -29.93 6.79 20.93
N PHE A 332 -30.74 6.53 21.95
CA PHE A 332 -30.56 7.10 23.29
C PHE A 332 -29.80 6.11 24.19
N CYS A 333 -28.58 6.47 24.61
CA CYS A 333 -27.70 5.62 25.42
C CYS A 333 -26.94 6.40 26.49
N ASP A 334 -26.54 5.69 27.54
CA ASP A 334 -25.70 6.26 28.62
C ASP A 334 -24.25 6.49 28.17
N ILE A 335 -23.79 5.67 27.22
CA ILE A 335 -22.44 5.67 26.70
C ILE A 335 -22.51 5.70 25.17
N TYR A 336 -21.84 6.67 24.55
CA TYR A 336 -21.71 6.78 23.10
C TYR A 336 -20.27 6.56 22.66
N THR A 337 -20.09 5.92 21.51
CA THR A 337 -18.89 6.08 20.69
C THR A 337 -18.95 7.37 19.85
N LEU A 338 -17.82 7.82 19.32
CA LEU A 338 -17.81 8.96 18.39
C LEU A 338 -18.67 8.70 17.15
N GLU A 339 -18.66 7.47 16.64
CA GLU A 339 -19.43 7.06 15.46
C GLU A 339 -20.94 7.01 15.71
N GLU A 340 -21.38 6.71 16.94
CA GLU A 340 -22.80 6.77 17.30
C GLU A 340 -23.23 8.21 17.52
N LEU A 341 -22.40 9.00 18.21
CA LEU A 341 -22.70 10.39 18.50
C LEU A 341 -22.74 11.27 17.24
N SER A 342 -21.89 10.98 16.25
CA SER A 342 -21.88 11.70 14.98
C SER A 342 -23.17 11.56 14.19
N LYS A 343 -23.96 10.50 14.42
CA LYS A 343 -25.25 10.29 13.72
C LYS A 343 -26.33 11.30 14.10
N ILE A 344 -26.15 12.00 15.24
CA ILE A 344 -27.04 13.11 15.63
C ILE A 344 -26.86 14.29 14.67
N VAL A 345 -25.67 14.44 14.08
CA VAL A 345 -25.37 15.43 13.05
C VAL A 345 -25.65 14.81 11.69
N THR A 346 -26.70 15.26 11.02
CA THR A 346 -27.11 14.77 9.72
C THR A 346 -26.56 15.63 8.58
N SER A 347 -26.67 15.14 7.35
CA SER A 347 -26.25 15.88 6.14
C SER A 347 -27.07 17.10 5.78
N GLU A 348 -28.15 17.35 6.51
CA GLU A 348 -28.96 18.54 6.33
C GLU A 348 -28.64 19.62 7.37
N ASP A 349 -27.95 19.23 8.45
CA ASP A 349 -27.71 20.10 9.59
C ASP A 349 -26.66 21.18 9.30
N THR A 350 -26.92 22.35 9.89
CA THR A 350 -25.95 23.42 10.07
C THR A 350 -25.42 23.34 11.50
N VAL A 351 -24.11 23.12 11.65
CA VAL A 351 -23.48 22.96 12.96
C VAL A 351 -22.69 24.21 13.30
N HIS A 352 -22.89 24.76 14.51
CA HIS A 352 -21.99 25.77 15.06
C HIS A 352 -21.04 25.13 16.05
N VAL A 353 -19.75 25.41 15.91
CA VAL A 353 -18.70 24.95 16.82
C VAL A 353 -18.15 26.17 17.57
N GLU A 354 -18.48 26.26 18.85
CA GLU A 354 -17.84 27.21 19.75
C GLU A 354 -16.52 26.61 20.22
N SER A 355 -15.44 27.01 19.55
CA SER A 355 -14.12 26.49 19.86
C SER A 355 -13.56 27.16 21.12
N GLY A 356 -13.70 26.49 22.25
CA GLY A 356 -12.86 26.72 23.43
C GLY A 356 -11.52 25.98 23.30
N THR A 357 -10.49 26.43 24.03
CA THR A 357 -9.14 25.81 24.06
C THR A 357 -9.11 24.34 24.53
N ASN A 358 -10.25 23.79 24.97
CA ASN A 358 -10.32 22.53 25.69
C ASN A 358 -10.80 21.34 24.86
N ILE A 359 -11.31 21.53 23.64
CA ILE A 359 -11.83 20.43 22.81
C ILE A 359 -10.84 20.07 21.71
N ASN A 360 -10.49 18.79 21.61
CA ASN A 360 -9.64 18.27 20.54
C ASN A 360 -10.33 18.42 19.17
N HIS A 361 -9.70 19.14 18.23
CA HIS A 361 -10.21 19.34 16.87
C HIS A 361 -10.50 18.04 16.12
N GLY A 362 -9.78 16.95 16.43
CA GLY A 362 -10.03 15.63 15.86
C GLY A 362 -11.37 15.03 16.30
N ILE A 363 -11.79 15.27 17.55
CA ILE A 363 -13.11 14.85 18.05
C ILE A 363 -14.20 15.63 17.30
N ILE A 364 -14.05 16.96 17.22
CA ILE A 364 -15.00 17.83 16.52
C ILE A 364 -15.12 17.41 15.05
N ALA A 365 -14.00 17.19 14.37
CA ALA A 365 -13.96 16.76 12.97
C ALA A 365 -14.70 15.44 12.72
N ARG A 366 -14.73 14.53 13.70
CA ARG A 366 -15.52 13.29 13.62
C ARG A 366 -17.01 13.55 13.80
N LEU A 367 -17.39 14.42 14.73
CA LEU A 367 -18.78 14.75 15.02
C LEU A 367 -19.46 15.52 13.88
N VAL A 368 -18.74 16.47 13.26
CA VAL A 368 -19.31 17.32 12.19
C VAL A 368 -19.11 16.74 10.79
N ARG A 369 -18.62 15.50 10.68
CA ARG A 369 -18.19 14.91 9.41
C ARG A 369 -19.28 14.97 8.35
N ASP A 370 -20.50 14.62 8.74
CA ASP A 370 -21.60 14.46 7.81
C ASP A 370 -22.39 15.76 7.63
N ALA A 371 -22.09 16.84 8.37
CA ALA A 371 -22.82 18.10 8.33
C ALA A 371 -22.79 18.80 6.95
N LYS A 372 -23.87 19.54 6.63
CA LYS A 372 -23.93 20.36 5.40
C LYS A 372 -22.99 21.56 5.47
N THR A 373 -23.06 22.27 6.59
CA THR A 373 -22.31 23.50 6.84
C THR A 373 -21.86 23.48 8.29
N THR A 374 -20.59 23.77 8.53
CA THR A 374 -20.05 23.90 9.88
C THR A 374 -19.47 25.29 10.04
N THR A 375 -20.03 26.07 10.96
CA THR A 375 -19.53 27.40 11.30
C THR A 375 -18.70 27.32 12.58
N VAL A 376 -17.66 28.13 12.69
CA VAL A 376 -16.78 28.16 13.87
C VAL A 376 -16.75 29.56 14.48
N SER A 377 -16.51 29.63 15.79
CA SER A 377 -16.47 30.91 16.52
C SER A 377 -15.23 31.76 16.24
N SER A 378 -14.12 31.17 15.77
CA SER A 378 -12.87 31.90 15.51
C SER A 378 -12.11 31.39 14.28
N SER A 379 -11.23 32.22 13.73
CA SER A 379 -10.34 31.85 12.62
C SER A 379 -9.30 30.79 13.04
N GLU A 380 -8.84 30.80 14.29
CA GLU A 380 -7.93 29.77 14.81
C GLU A 380 -8.58 28.39 14.84
N ALA A 381 -9.84 28.34 15.28
CA ALA A 381 -10.65 27.13 15.27
C ALA A 381 -10.88 26.61 13.84
N LEU A 382 -11.08 27.53 12.89
CA LEU A 382 -11.22 27.18 11.47
C LEU A 382 -9.98 26.45 10.97
N VAL A 383 -8.79 26.98 11.23
CA VAL A 383 -7.51 26.37 10.80
C VAL A 383 -7.31 25.01 11.46
N GLY A 384 -7.57 24.89 12.77
CA GLY A 384 -7.46 23.63 13.49
C GLY A 384 -8.41 22.56 12.95
N LEU A 385 -9.67 22.94 12.70
CA LEU A 385 -10.69 22.04 12.19
C LEU A 385 -10.44 21.65 10.72
N GLN A 386 -10.00 22.58 9.87
CA GLN A 386 -9.56 22.29 8.50
C GLN A 386 -8.40 21.30 8.47
N GLY A 387 -7.43 21.45 9.38
CA GLY A 387 -6.30 20.52 9.51
C GLY A 387 -6.73 19.12 9.93
N ALA A 388 -7.74 19.01 10.81
CA ALA A 388 -8.27 17.73 11.30
C ALA A 388 -9.21 17.04 10.30
N LEU A 389 -9.97 17.82 9.52
CA LEU A 389 -10.86 17.31 8.46
C LEU A 389 -10.08 16.92 7.19
N SER A 390 -8.96 17.58 6.91
CA SER A 390 -8.12 17.24 5.76
C SER A 390 -7.51 15.85 5.94
N PRO A 391 -7.66 14.93 4.97
CA PRO A 391 -6.96 13.66 4.98
C PRO A 391 -5.48 13.93 4.68
N ARG A 392 -4.71 14.40 5.67
CA ARG A 392 -3.26 14.27 5.59
C ARG A 392 -2.99 12.77 5.52
N GLN A 393 -2.31 12.36 4.46
CA GLN A 393 -1.57 11.11 4.37
C GLN A 393 -0.56 11.06 5.53
N SER A 394 -1.02 10.83 6.74
CA SER A 394 -0.16 10.48 7.86
C SER A 394 0.12 8.99 7.75
N THR A 395 1.01 8.63 6.83
CA THR A 395 2.11 7.74 7.22
C THR A 395 2.89 8.43 8.34
N MET A 396 2.30 8.49 9.53
CA MET A 396 3.08 8.61 10.75
C MET A 396 3.53 7.19 11.08
N SER A 397 4.69 6.85 10.50
CA SER A 397 5.72 6.19 11.28
C SER A 397 5.68 6.77 12.69
N ILE A 398 5.47 5.93 13.69
CA ILE A 398 5.83 6.21 15.08
C ILE A 398 7.37 6.31 15.10
N GLY A 399 7.87 7.43 14.58
CA GLY A 399 9.21 7.92 14.84
C GLY A 399 9.10 8.66 16.16
N PHE A 400 9.70 8.08 17.19
CA PHE A 400 10.01 8.81 18.41
C PHE A 400 10.73 10.10 18.03
N THR A 401 10.04 11.23 18.10
CA THR A 401 10.68 12.55 18.14
C THR A 401 11.30 12.72 19.53
N LEU A 402 12.44 12.06 19.72
CA LEU A 402 13.45 12.39 20.71
C LEU A 402 14.27 13.59 20.20
N GLU A 403 13.60 14.69 19.89
CA GLU A 403 14.24 15.97 19.54
C GLU A 403 13.74 17.07 20.46
N LYS A 404 14.12 16.96 21.74
CA LYS A 404 14.36 18.11 22.64
C LYS A 404 15.17 17.74 23.89
N SER A 405 16.10 16.78 23.78
CA SER A 405 17.02 16.43 24.89
C SER A 405 18.51 16.40 24.51
N SER A 406 18.87 16.75 23.28
CA SER A 406 20.28 16.78 22.82
C SER A 406 21.07 18.02 23.29
N ARG A 407 20.48 18.95 24.05
CA ARG A 407 21.18 20.08 24.68
C ARG A 407 21.50 19.91 26.18
N ILE A 408 21.06 18.83 26.83
CA ILE A 408 21.33 18.59 28.26
C ILE A 408 22.38 17.47 28.50
N LEU A 409 22.74 16.70 27.46
CA LEU A 409 23.73 15.60 27.57
C LEU A 409 25.16 15.96 27.15
N LYS A 410 25.45 17.18 26.70
CA LYS A 410 26.84 17.66 26.49
C LYS A 410 27.51 18.25 27.73
N ASN A 411 26.76 18.52 28.81
CA ASN A 411 27.32 19.08 30.06
C ASN A 411 27.60 18.04 31.16
N ARG A 412 27.37 16.74 30.93
CA ARG A 412 27.67 15.68 31.93
C ARG A 412 29.00 14.94 31.74
N LYS A 413 29.75 15.19 30.66
CA LYS A 413 31.09 14.62 30.46
C LYS A 413 32.25 15.46 31.04
N ASN A 414 32.00 16.70 31.47
CA ASN A 414 33.01 17.56 32.09
C ASN A 414 32.94 17.61 33.63
N MET A 415 31.94 16.98 34.28
CA MET A 415 31.85 16.93 35.75
C MET A 415 32.45 15.67 36.39
N PHE A 416 32.87 14.67 35.61
CA PHE A 416 33.48 13.42 36.12
C PHE A 416 35.01 13.35 35.96
N ARG A 417 35.68 14.47 35.65
CA ARG A 417 37.15 14.54 35.53
C ARG A 417 37.84 15.47 36.55
N LEU A 418 37.12 15.95 37.57
CA LEU A 418 37.64 16.89 38.57
C LEU A 418 37.51 16.40 40.03
N VAL A 419 37.32 15.10 40.26
CA VAL A 419 37.27 14.49 41.62
C VAL A 419 38.28 13.33 41.77
N HIS A 420 39.34 13.27 40.95
CA HIS A 420 40.45 12.33 41.16
C HIS A 420 41.82 13.02 41.21
N HIS A 421 41.87 14.17 41.88
CA HIS A 421 43.12 14.73 42.40
C HIS A 421 42.88 15.21 43.84
N GLN A 422 42.63 14.23 44.72
CA GLN A 422 42.92 14.27 46.16
C GLN A 422 42.71 12.85 46.70
N LEU A 423 43.71 12.01 46.42
CA LEU A 423 44.26 10.87 47.17
C LEU A 423 45.14 10.07 46.20
#